data_AF-A0A7K4HB99-F1
#
_entry.id   AF-A0A7K4HB99-F1
#
_cell.length_a   1.000
_cell.length_b   1.000
_cell.length_c   1.000
_cell.angle_alpha   90.00
_cell.angle_beta   90.00
_cell.angle_gamma   90.00
#
_symmetry.space_group_name_H-M   'P 1'
#
loop_
_entity.id
_entity.type
_entity.pdbx_description
1 polymer ?
#
loop_
_entity_poly.entity_id
_entity_poly.type
_entity_poly.pdbx_seq_one_letter_code
_entity_poly.pdbx_strand_id
1 'polypeptide(L)'
;MKKIEEIGTCPECMCSLNIYKTSNYKRFVKCDICETSYPLPKQGKVSNSALECPKNGFPLLIVERPNQSAYFWSDQPCFTCIDYDRCPIVKDLIAEFKELQVYGY
;
A
#
# COMPACT_ATOMS: atom_id res chain seq x y z
N MET A 1 -18.27 3.68 -10.61
CA MET A 1 -16.98 3.23 -10.04
C MET A 1 -15.90 3.53 -11.07
N LYS A 2 -14.76 4.07 -10.68
CA LYS A 2 -13.70 4.47 -11.62
C LYS A 2 -12.36 3.86 -11.22
N LYS A 3 -11.65 3.26 -12.18
CA LYS A 3 -10.26 2.83 -12.07
C LYS A 3 -9.36 4.07 -12.08
N ILE A 4 -8.46 4.19 -11.09
CA ILE A 4 -7.59 5.34 -10.91
C ILE A 4 -6.18 5.00 -11.39
N GLU A 5 -5.58 3.98 -10.79
CA GLU A 5 -4.14 3.72 -10.87
C GLU A 5 -3.86 2.24 -10.68
N GLU A 6 -2.84 1.73 -11.35
CA GLU A 6 -2.31 0.37 -11.17
C GLU A 6 -1.20 0.40 -10.12
N ILE A 7 -1.24 -0.53 -9.17
CA ILE A 7 -0.36 -0.50 -7.98
C ILE A 7 0.54 -1.74 -7.86
N GLY A 8 0.53 -2.63 -8.84
CA GLY A 8 1.36 -3.83 -8.86
C GLY A 8 0.56 -5.08 -9.18
N THR A 9 1.10 -6.22 -8.77
CA THR A 9 0.62 -7.53 -9.20
C THR A 9 -0.13 -8.24 -8.08
N CYS A 10 -1.19 -8.98 -8.44
CA CYS A 10 -1.95 -9.81 -7.52
C CYS A 10 -1.18 -11.10 -7.23
N PRO A 11 -0.93 -11.45 -5.96
CA PRO A 11 -0.21 -12.68 -5.62
C PRO A 11 -1.01 -13.96 -5.93
N GLU A 12 -2.33 -13.88 -6.07
CA GLU A 12 -3.17 -15.06 -6.33
C GLU A 12 -3.19 -15.47 -7.80
N CYS A 13 -3.28 -14.51 -8.73
CA CYS A 13 -3.45 -14.78 -10.16
C CYS A 13 -2.43 -14.09 -11.06
N MET A 14 -1.42 -13.42 -10.48
CA MET A 14 -0.34 -12.72 -11.19
C MET A 14 -0.81 -11.64 -12.19
N CYS A 15 -2.04 -11.14 -12.02
CA CYS A 15 -2.62 -10.07 -12.85
C CYS A 15 -2.54 -8.71 -12.14
N SER A 16 -2.79 -7.62 -12.86
CA SER A 16 -2.71 -6.27 -12.31
C SER A 16 -3.73 -5.98 -11.18
N LEU A 17 -3.24 -5.43 -10.08
CA LEU A 17 -4.03 -4.83 -9.00
C LEU A 17 -4.21 -3.33 -9.25
N ASN A 18 -5.45 -2.87 -9.13
CA ASN A 18 -5.81 -1.48 -9.44
C ASN A 18 -6.59 -0.83 -8.31
N ILE A 19 -6.36 0.47 -8.12
CA ILE A 19 -7.14 1.31 -7.22
C ILE A 19 -8.44 1.70 -7.92
N TYR A 20 -9.55 1.44 -7.23
CA TYR A 20 -10.87 1.88 -7.60
C TYR A 20 -11.42 2.92 -6.63
N LYS A 21 -12.17 3.87 -7.17
CA LYS A 21 -12.92 4.86 -6.39
C LYS A 21 -14.41 4.81 -6.70
N THR A 22 -15.21 4.80 -5.64
CA THR A 22 -16.67 4.87 -5.73
C THR A 22 -17.17 6.30 -5.84
N SER A 23 -18.44 6.49 -6.20
CA SER A 23 -19.10 7.80 -6.19
C SER A 23 -19.08 8.45 -4.80
N ASN A 24 -19.10 7.65 -3.74
CA ASN A 24 -19.00 8.11 -2.35
C ASN A 24 -17.56 8.36 -1.88
N TYR A 25 -16.61 8.50 -2.81
CA TYR A 25 -15.19 8.77 -2.56
C TYR A 25 -14.44 7.69 -1.76
N LYS A 26 -15.02 6.52 -1.52
CA LYS A 26 -14.30 5.38 -0.93
C LYS A 26 -13.32 4.81 -1.94
N ARG A 27 -12.14 4.40 -1.46
CA ARG A 27 -11.07 3.80 -2.26
C ARG A 27 -10.83 2.35 -1.82
N PHE A 28 -10.49 1.50 -2.76
CA PHE A 28 -10.12 0.11 -2.49
C PHE A 28 -9.25 -0.39 -3.64
N VAL A 29 -8.47 -1.43 -3.36
CA VAL A 29 -7.73 -2.18 -4.37
C VAL A 29 -8.60 -3.34 -4.83
N LYS A 30 -8.58 -3.63 -6.12
CA LYS A 30 -9.22 -4.81 -6.70
C LYS A 30 -8.37 -5.36 -7.86
N CYS A 31 -8.31 -6.69 -7.95
CA CYS A 31 -7.83 -7.38 -9.15
C CYS A 31 -8.93 -7.41 -10.22
N ASP A 32 -8.57 -7.18 -11.47
CA ASP A 32 -9.54 -7.18 -12.57
C ASP A 32 -9.93 -8.60 -13.01
N ILE A 33 -9.14 -9.62 -12.62
CA ILE A 33 -9.30 -11.02 -13.06
C ILE A 33 -9.84 -11.94 -11.96
N CYS A 34 -9.39 -11.78 -10.71
CA CYS A 34 -9.87 -12.58 -9.57
C CYS A 34 -10.74 -11.74 -8.61
N GLU A 35 -11.26 -12.37 -7.55
CA GLU A 35 -12.17 -11.72 -6.59
C GLU A 35 -11.45 -10.93 -5.48
N THR A 36 -10.12 -10.95 -5.47
CA THR A 36 -9.29 -10.25 -4.47
C THR A 36 -9.58 -8.75 -4.46
N SER A 37 -9.97 -8.24 -3.30
CA SER A 37 -10.14 -6.80 -3.08
C SER A 37 -9.97 -6.43 -1.61
N TYR A 38 -9.43 -5.25 -1.34
CA TYR A 38 -9.19 -4.77 0.02
C TYR A 38 -9.31 -3.26 0.15
N PRO A 39 -9.69 -2.74 1.33
CA PRO A 39 -9.95 -1.32 1.52
C PRO A 39 -8.66 -0.50 1.50
N LEU A 40 -8.77 0.74 1.00
CA LEU A 40 -7.73 1.75 1.14
C LEU A 40 -8.21 2.91 2.03
N PRO A 41 -7.28 3.64 2.66
CA PRO A 41 -7.60 4.89 3.33
C PRO A 41 -8.34 5.86 2.39
N LYS A 42 -9.37 6.52 2.92
CA LYS A 42 -10.18 7.48 2.16
C LYS A 42 -9.36 8.70 1.70
N GLN A 43 -8.39 9.09 2.51
CA GLN A 43 -7.56 10.28 2.33
C GLN A 43 -6.08 9.90 2.27
N GLY A 44 -5.32 10.77 1.61
CA GLY A 44 -3.90 10.60 1.36
C GLY A 44 -3.61 10.29 -0.11
N LYS A 45 -2.34 10.50 -0.49
CA LYS A 45 -1.78 10.03 -1.75
C LYS A 45 -1.27 8.60 -1.50
N VAL A 46 -1.61 7.69 -2.40
CA VAL A 46 -1.15 6.30 -2.34
C VAL A 46 -0.11 6.15 -3.43
N SER A 47 1.01 5.50 -3.12
CA SER A 47 2.06 5.21 -4.08
C SER A 47 2.59 3.80 -3.85
N ASN A 48 2.98 3.13 -4.93
CA ASN A 48 3.58 1.80 -4.84
C ASN A 48 5.03 1.93 -4.34
N SER A 49 5.39 1.19 -3.29
CA SER A 49 6.75 1.17 -2.76
C SER A 49 7.72 0.28 -3.57
N ALA A 50 7.20 -0.45 -4.57
CA ALA A 50 7.88 -1.51 -5.32
C ALA A 50 8.32 -2.70 -4.46
N LEU A 51 7.95 -2.72 -3.18
CA LEU A 51 8.14 -3.87 -2.29
C LEU A 51 6.86 -4.68 -2.19
N GLU A 52 7.03 -5.96 -1.95
CA GLU A 52 5.94 -6.89 -1.65
C GLU A 52 5.97 -7.23 -0.17
N CYS A 53 4.78 -7.48 0.37
CA CYS A 53 4.65 -7.86 1.75
C CYS A 53 5.13 -9.31 1.97
N PRO A 54 6.12 -9.58 2.84
CA PRO A 54 6.67 -10.93 3.02
C PRO A 54 5.66 -11.96 3.52
N LYS A 55 4.54 -11.54 4.10
CA LYS A 55 3.53 -12.45 4.67
C LYS A 55 2.53 -12.96 3.65
N ASN A 56 2.09 -12.12 2.72
CA ASN A 56 0.96 -12.41 1.83
C ASN A 56 1.25 -12.09 0.35
N GLY A 57 2.43 -11.55 0.03
CA GLY A 57 2.84 -11.23 -1.34
C GLY A 57 2.11 -10.04 -1.97
N PHE A 58 1.28 -9.32 -1.22
CA PHE A 58 0.62 -8.13 -1.77
C PHE A 58 1.59 -6.96 -1.84
N PRO A 59 1.43 -6.05 -2.83
CA PRO A 59 2.22 -4.82 -2.89
C PRO A 59 2.13 -4.04 -1.58
N LEU A 60 3.29 -3.61 -1.07
CA LEU A 60 3.39 -2.70 0.04
C LEU A 60 3.24 -1.26 -0.50
N LEU A 61 2.26 -0.53 0.02
CA LEU A 61 1.94 0.81 -0.43
C LEU A 61 2.45 1.84 0.58
N ILE A 62 2.81 3.02 0.09
CA ILE A 62 3.11 4.20 0.90
C ILE A 62 1.89 5.11 0.87
N VAL A 63 1.41 5.52 2.04
CA VAL A 63 0.30 6.46 2.18
C VAL A 63 0.82 7.75 2.79
N GLU A 64 0.75 8.83 2.01
CA GLU A 64 1.13 10.18 2.43
C GLU A 64 -0.10 11.00 2.77
N ARG A 65 -0.05 11.78 3.85
CA ARG A 65 -1.11 12.73 4.20
C ARG A 65 -0.52 14.08 4.58
N PRO A 66 -1.25 15.18 4.30
CA PRO A 66 -0.85 16.49 4.81
C PRO A 66 -0.76 16.46 6.34
N ASN A 67 0.33 17.00 6.89
CA ASN A 67 0.57 17.14 8.33
C ASN A 67 0.65 15.82 9.13
N GLN A 68 0.90 14.69 8.48
CA GLN A 68 1.17 13.41 9.14
C GLN A 68 2.37 12.74 8.48
N SER A 69 3.14 11.97 9.26
CA SER A 69 4.16 11.09 8.69
C SER A 69 3.49 10.10 7.74
N ALA A 70 4.16 9.80 6.62
CA ALA A 70 3.73 8.70 5.77
C ALA A 70 3.77 7.39 6.57
N TYR A 71 3.07 6.39 6.08
CA TYR A 71 3.04 5.06 6.67
C TYR A 71 2.83 4.00 5.59
N PHE A 72 3.23 2.76 5.90
CA PHE A 72 3.05 1.62 5.00
C PHE A 72 1.65 1.01 5.13
N TRP A 73 1.08 0.58 4.01
CA TRP A 73 -0.23 -0.06 3.93
C TRP A 73 -0.20 -1.30 3.05
N SER A 74 -0.93 -2.34 3.45
CA SER A 74 -1.17 -3.55 2.66
C SER A 74 -2.55 -4.11 3.04
N ASP A 75 -2.99 -5.20 2.41
CA ASP A 75 -4.26 -5.88 2.71
C ASP A 75 -4.35 -6.29 4.19
N GLN A 76 -3.24 -6.76 4.76
CA GLN A 76 -3.15 -7.25 6.13
C GLN A 76 -1.88 -6.73 6.83
N PRO A 77 -1.77 -6.88 8.17
CA PRO A 77 -0.56 -6.60 8.89
C PRO A 77 0.63 -7.35 8.29
N CYS A 78 1.54 -6.58 7.71
CA CYS A 78 2.61 -7.11 6.90
C CYS A 78 3.85 -7.50 7.72
N PHE A 79 4.18 -6.68 8.71
CA PHE A 79 5.30 -6.89 9.60
C PHE A 79 4.89 -7.73 10.81
N THR A 80 5.84 -8.47 11.39
CA THR A 80 5.62 -9.33 12.56
C THR A 80 5.56 -8.56 13.89
N CYS A 81 5.79 -7.26 13.85
CA CYS A 81 5.82 -6.39 15.01
C CYS A 81 4.40 -6.05 15.49
N ILE A 82 4.20 -6.05 16.82
CA ILE A 82 2.93 -5.63 17.45
C ILE A 82 2.76 -4.10 17.33
N ASP A 83 3.83 -3.35 17.57
CA ASP A 83 3.86 -1.89 17.49
C ASP A 83 4.59 -1.43 16.23
N TYR A 84 3.88 -0.73 15.33
CA TYR A 84 4.45 -0.19 14.09
C TYR A 84 5.63 0.76 14.36
N ASP A 85 5.46 1.70 15.30
CA ASP A 85 6.47 2.74 15.62
C ASP A 85 7.76 2.18 16.22
N ARG A 86 7.71 0.96 16.78
CA ARG A 86 8.85 0.29 17.41
C ARG A 86 9.42 -0.83 16.56
N CYS A 87 8.85 -1.08 15.38
CA CYS A 87 9.29 -2.16 14.53
C CYS A 87 10.65 -1.85 13.87
N PRO A 88 11.71 -2.63 14.14
CA PRO A 88 13.03 -2.39 13.55
C PRO A 88 12.97 -2.41 12.02
N ILE A 89 12.27 -3.39 11.44
CA ILE A 89 12.10 -3.53 9.98
C ILE A 89 11.48 -2.27 9.37
N VAL A 90 10.46 -1.70 10.01
CA VAL A 90 9.82 -0.48 9.51
C VAL A 90 10.78 0.71 9.58
N LYS A 91 11.58 0.82 10.65
CA LYS A 91 12.55 1.90 10.80
C LYS A 91 13.65 1.83 9.74
N ASP A 92 14.16 0.63 9.48
CA ASP A 92 15.20 0.41 8.47
C ASP A 92 14.65 0.76 7.08
N LEU A 93 13.45 0.27 6.74
CA LEU A 93 12.77 0.65 5.50
C LEU A 93 12.59 2.16 5.37
N ILE A 94 12.10 2.83 6.43
CA ILE A 94 11.95 4.30 6.40
C ILE A 94 13.30 4.99 6.17
N ALA A 95 14.38 4.52 6.78
CA ALA A 95 15.71 5.09 6.57
C ALA A 95 16.17 4.92 5.11
N GLU A 96 16.02 3.72 4.54
CA GLU A 96 16.33 3.44 3.13
C GLU A 96 15.51 4.30 2.18
N PHE A 97 14.19 4.41 2.39
CA PHE A 97 13.32 5.24 1.54
C PHE A 97 13.70 6.73 1.58
N LYS A 98 14.14 7.24 2.75
CA LYS A 98 14.66 8.61 2.90
C LYS A 98 15.96 8.82 2.14
N GLU A 99 16.89 7.88 2.24
CA GLU A 99 18.16 7.94 1.52
C GLU A 99 17.96 7.93 0.01
N LEU A 100 16.99 7.15 -0.47
CA LEU A 100 16.62 7.05 -1.88
C LEU A 100 15.74 8.21 -2.38
N GLN A 101 15.39 9.17 -1.52
CA GLN A 101 14.51 10.30 -1.84
C GLN A 101 13.17 9.88 -2.45
N VAL A 102 12.61 8.76 -1.99
CA VAL A 102 11.30 8.30 -2.47
C VAL A 102 10.22 9.18 -1.85
N TYR A 103 9.46 9.85 -2.72
CA TYR A 103 8.36 10.74 -2.32
C TYR A 103 7.49 10.08 -1.23
N GLY A 104 7.35 10.80 -0.12
CA GLY A 104 6.62 10.37 1.07
C GLY A 104 7.50 10.18 2.30
N TYR A 105 8.82 10.07 2.11
CA TYR A 105 9.80 10.07 3.19
C TYR A 105 11.04 10.92 2.88
#